data_AF-A0A1X1Q7T3-F1
#
_entry.id   AF-A0A1X1Q7T3-F1
#
_cell.length_a   1.000
_cell.length_b   1.000
_cell.length_c   1.000
_cell.angle_alpha   90.00
_cell.angle_beta   90.00
_cell.angle_gamma   90.00
#
_symmetry.space_group_name_H-M   'P 1'
#
loop_
_entity.id
_entity.type
_entity.pdbx_description
1 polymer ?
#
loop_
_entity_poly.entity_id
_entity_poly.type
_entity_poly.pdbx_seq_one_letter_code
_entity_poly.pdbx_strand_id
1 'polypeptide(L)' 'MEKLTIRLNNVKDTYYGFVVAVLTYVKKKPSRQKKVEAFMANHPEALTADILDFISSQDDFFDDAAYDHAEVS' A
#
# COMPACT_ATOMS: atom_id res chain seq x y z
N MET A 1 8.28 9.31 -2.37
CA MET A 1 6.86 9.52 -2.03
C MET A 1 6.09 10.18 -3.17
N GLU A 2 6.50 11.35 -3.68
CA GLU A 2 5.83 12.03 -4.80
C GLU A 2 5.61 11.15 -6.06
N LYS A 3 6.64 10.43 -6.51
CA LYS A 3 6.54 9.51 -7.65
C LYS A 3 5.49 8.41 -7.47
N LEU A 4 5.39 7.85 -6.26
CA LEU A 4 4.39 6.83 -5.94
C LEU A 4 3.00 7.45 -5.91
N THR A 5 2.84 8.63 -5.31
CA THR A 5 1.57 9.37 -5.34
C THR A 5 1.08 9.60 -6.77
N ILE A 6 1.95 10.03 -7.69
CA ILE A 6 1.59 10.22 -9.09
C ILE A 6 1.13 8.89 -9.72
N ARG A 7 1.85 7.79 -9.48
CA ARG A 7 1.45 6.47 -9.99
C ARG A 7 0.07 6.02 -9.47
N LEU A 8 -0.19 6.20 -8.18
CA LEU A 8 -1.47 5.83 -7.57
C LEU A 8 -2.64 6.66 -8.13
N ASN A 9 -2.41 7.94 -8.46
CA ASN A 9 -3.42 8.78 -9.10
C ASN A 9 -3.65 8.45 -10.59
N ASN A 10 -2.78 7.64 -11.21
CA ASN A 10 -2.94 7.19 -12.59
C ASN A 10 -3.59 5.80 -12.70
N VAL A 11 -3.90 5.15 -11.58
CA VAL A 11 -4.67 3.90 -11.56
C VAL A 11 -6.08 4.18 -12.11
N LYS A 12 -6.56 3.32 -13.00
CA LYS A 12 -7.77 3.58 -13.82
C LYS A 12 -9.03 3.90 -13.00
N ASP A 13 -9.22 3.20 -11.90
CA ASP A 13 -10.36 3.30 -10.98
C ASP A 13 -9.97 3.99 -9.66
N THR A 14 -8.94 4.84 -9.68
CA THR A 14 -8.43 5.50 -8.48
C THR A 14 -9.48 6.38 -7.79
N TYR A 15 -9.36 6.47 -6.47
CA TYR A 15 -10.13 7.38 -5.63
C TYR A 15 -9.29 7.85 -4.44
N TYR A 16 -9.65 8.99 -3.85
CA TYR A 16 -8.86 9.63 -2.79
C TYR A 16 -8.55 8.69 -1.62
N GLY A 17 -9.55 7.95 -1.14
CA GLY A 17 -9.39 7.02 -0.02
C GLY A 17 -8.34 5.93 -0.29
N PHE A 18 -8.30 5.38 -1.50
CA PHE A 18 -7.29 4.42 -1.93
C PHE A 18 -5.88 5.01 -1.87
N VAL A 19 -5.67 6.19 -2.46
CA VAL A 19 -4.36 6.85 -2.48
C VAL A 19 -3.88 7.10 -1.05
N VAL A 20 -4.74 7.62 -0.18
CA VAL A 20 -4.41 7.88 1.23
C VAL A 20 -4.09 6.59 1.98
N ALA A 21 -4.87 5.53 1.79
CA ALA A 21 -4.65 4.24 2.45
C ALA A 21 -3.29 3.64 2.07
N VAL A 22 -2.98 3.57 0.77
CA VAL A 22 -1.70 3.03 0.29
C VAL A 22 -0.53 3.87 0.78
N LEU A 23 -0.62 5.21 0.70
CA LEU A 23 0.44 6.09 1.20
C LEU A 23 0.66 5.94 2.71
N THR A 24 -0.41 5.76 3.48
CA THR A 24 -0.33 5.51 4.93
C THR A 24 0.36 4.18 5.23
N TYR A 25 0.00 3.12 4.49
CA TYR A 25 0.60 1.80 4.64
C TYR A 25 2.12 1.82 4.35
N VAL A 26 2.53 2.41 3.22
CA VAL A 26 3.94 2.41 2.81
C VAL A 26 4.82 3.35 3.63
N LYS A 27 4.24 4.40 4.24
CA LYS A 27 4.98 5.35 5.10
C LYS A 27 5.54 4.70 6.36
N LYS A 28 4.92 3.64 6.85
CA LYS A 28 5.33 2.96 8.10
C LYS A 28 6.63 2.17 7.95
N LYS A 29 6.92 1.61 6.77
CA LYS A 29 8.14 0.82 6.52
C LYS A 29 8.67 1.05 5.10
N PRO A 30 9.95 1.41 4.90
CA PRO A 30 10.54 1.60 3.57
C PRO A 30 10.45 0.36 2.67
N SER A 31 10.45 -0.85 3.24
CA SER A 31 10.27 -2.12 2.52
C SER A 31 8.91 -2.21 1.82
N ARG A 32 7.84 -1.72 2.46
CA ARG A 32 6.48 -1.70 1.90
C ARG A 32 6.41 -0.82 0.67
N GLN A 33 7.04 0.36 0.71
CA GLN A 33 7.11 1.24 -0.47
C GLN A 33 7.76 0.53 -1.65
N LYS A 34 8.91 -0.14 -1.45
CA LYS A 34 9.61 -0.87 -2.51
C LYS A 34 8.75 -1.99 -3.10
N LYS A 35 8.06 -2.76 -2.24
CA LYS A 35 7.16 -3.85 -2.65
C LYS A 35 6.00 -3.34 -3.52
N VAL A 36 5.32 -2.27 -3.09
CA VAL A 36 4.21 -1.67 -3.84
C VAL A 36 4.69 -1.06 -5.16
N GLU A 37 5.81 -0.33 -5.15
CA GLU A 37 6.38 0.24 -6.38
C GLU A 37 6.78 -0.84 -7.40
N ALA A 38 7.33 -1.97 -6.93
CA ALA A 38 7.67 -3.11 -7.77
C ALA A 38 6.43 -3.81 -8.34
N PHE A 39 5.40 -4.04 -7.52
CA PHE A 39 4.13 -4.61 -7.96
C PHE A 39 3.50 -3.77 -9.09
N MET A 40 3.33 -2.46 -8.86
CA MET A 40 2.76 -1.56 -9.86
C MET A 40 3.61 -1.44 -11.14
N ALA A 41 4.93 -1.64 -11.05
CA ALA A 41 5.80 -1.65 -12.23
C ALA A 41 5.62 -2.92 -13.07
N ASN A 42 5.33 -4.06 -12.43
CA ASN A 42 5.11 -5.35 -13.11
C ASN A 42 3.68 -5.55 -13.60
N HIS A 43 2.73 -4.79 -13.06
CA HIS A 43 1.30 -4.85 -13.38
C HIS A 43 0.77 -3.45 -13.71
N PRO A 44 1.14 -2.85 -14.86
CA PRO A 44 0.76 -1.47 -15.21
C PRO A 44 -0.76 -1.29 -15.41
N GLU A 45 -1.49 -2.37 -15.64
CA GLU A 45 -2.95 -2.43 -15.77
C GLU A 45 -3.69 -2.72 -14.46
N ALA A 46 -2.98 -2.91 -13.33
CA ALA A 46 -3.59 -3.20 -12.04
C ALA A 46 -4.60 -2.13 -11.63
N LEU A 47 -5.75 -2.59 -11.15
CA LEU A 47 -6.79 -1.76 -10.57
C LEU A 47 -6.54 -1.54 -9.08
N THR A 48 -7.33 -0.65 -8.46
CA THR A 48 -7.23 -0.39 -7.03
C THR A 48 -7.39 -1.67 -6.19
N ALA A 49 -8.30 -2.56 -6.59
CA ALA A 49 -8.54 -3.85 -5.93
C ALA A 49 -7.30 -4.75 -5.96
N ASP A 50 -6.64 -4.92 -7.12
CA ASP A 50 -5.44 -5.76 -7.25
C ASP A 50 -4.30 -5.27 -6.35
N ILE A 51 -4.14 -3.95 -6.24
CA ILE A 51 -3.12 -3.33 -5.40
C ILE A 51 -3.44 -3.54 -3.92
N LEU A 52 -4.72 -3.42 -3.52
CA LEU A 52 -5.15 -3.66 -2.15
C LEU A 52 -5.02 -5.14 -1.77
N ASP A 53 -5.36 -6.05 -2.67
CA ASP A 53 -5.18 -7.49 -2.50
C ASP A 53 -3.69 -7.81 -2.30
N PHE A 54 -2.81 -7.28 -3.15
CA PHE A 54 -1.36 -7.41 -2.99
C PHE A 54 -0.86 -6.88 -1.64
N ILE A 55 -1.36 -5.72 -1.21
CA ILE A 55 -0.98 -5.13 0.08
C ILE A 55 -1.42 -6.02 1.24
N SER A 56 -2.67 -6.50 1.21
CA SER A 56 -3.22 -7.36 2.26
C SER A 56 -2.57 -8.75 2.31
N SER A 57 -1.98 -9.21 1.20
CA SER A 57 -1.25 -10.47 1.13
C SER A 57 0.19 -10.39 1.63
N GLN A 58 0.68 -9.21 2.03
CA GLN A 58 2.03 -9.09 2.59
C GLN A 58 2.09 -9.64 4.01
N ASP A 59 3.10 -10.45 4.32
CA ASP A 59 3.28 -11.03 5.66
C ASP A 59 3.29 -9.98 6.78
N ASP A 60 3.83 -8.79 6.49
CA ASP A 60 3.96 -7.69 7.44
C ASP A 60 2.74 -6.76 7.49
N PHE A 61 1.61 -7.14 6.88
CA PHE A 61 0.40 -6.32 6.82
C PHE A 61 -0.23 -6.11 8.20
N PHE A 62 -0.33 -7.17 9.01
CA PHE A 62 -0.96 -7.12 10.34
C PHE A 62 -0.01 -6.71 11.47
N ASP A 63 1.29 -6.54 11.18
CA ASP A 63 2.29 -6.15 12.18
C ASP A 63 1.87 -4.88 12.94
N ASP A 64 1.24 -3.93 12.25
CA ASP A 64 0.85 -2.67 12.86
C ASP A 64 -0.33 -2.83 13.84
N ALA A 65 -1.23 -3.79 13.59
CA ALA A 65 -2.33 -4.10 14.50
C ALA A 65 -1.85 -4.86 15.74
N ALA A 66 -0.79 -5.66 15.60
CA ALA A 66 -0.20 -6.39 16.72
C ALA A 66 0.52 -5.47 17.72
N TYR A 67 1.15 -4.39 17.25
CA TYR A 67 1.79 -3.40 18.13
C TYR A 67 0.77 -2.59 18.96
N ASP A 68 -0.35 -2.18 18.37
CA ASP A 68 -1.39 -1.42 19.09
C ASP A 68 -2.07 -2.23 20.20
N HIS A 69 -2.06 -3.56 20.13
CA HIS A 69 -2.61 -4.44 21.18
C HIS A 69 -1.60 -4.86 22.26
N ALA A 70 -0.29 -4.77 21.98
CA ALA A 70 0.75 -5.16 22.93
C ALA A 70 0.98 -4.14 24.06
N GLU A 71 0.60 -2.86 23.87
CA GLU A 71 0.70 -1.82 24.91
C GLU A 71 -0.52 -1.74 25.84
N VAL A 72 -1.50 -2.63 25.68
CA VAL A 72 -2.74 -2.67 26.49
C VAL A 72 -2.89 -3.94 27.33
N SER A 73 -1.83 -4.74 27.45
CA SER A 73 -1.80 -6.00 28.24
C SER A 73 -0.93 -5.89 29.49
#